data_AF-A0A1Y1Q525-F1
#
_entry.id   AF-A0A1Y1Q525-F1
#
_cell.length_a   1.000
_cell.length_b   1.000
_cell.length_c   1.000
_cell.angle_alpha   90.00
_cell.angle_beta   90.00
_cell.angle_gamma   90.00
#
_symmetry.space_group_name_H-M   'P 1'
#
loop_
_entity.id
_entity.type
_entity.pdbx_description
1 polymer ?
#
loop_
_entity_poly.entity_id
_entity_poly.type
_entity_poly.pdbx_seq_one_letter_code
_entity_poly.pdbx_strand_id
1 'polypeptide(L)'
;DSFWLGPSYQRSSCYIGTKIHFPYGRTPEYIDYFKMVESLMLSYKGRPHWGKQFNIPTKYFTSVYPKWDDFWTLVDKYDPKGIFQNAFLKRIRNS
;
A
#
# COMPACT_ATOMS: atom_id res chain seq x y z
N ASP A 1 -9.64 -9.16 8.90
CA ASP A 1 -10.29 -8.08 9.68
C ASP A 1 -11.51 -7.53 8.91
N SER A 2 -12.18 -6.50 9.44
CA SER A 2 -13.33 -5.81 8.82
C SER A 2 -13.03 -4.37 8.40
N PHE A 3 -11.79 -3.91 8.45
CA PHE A 3 -11.40 -2.56 8.08
C PHE A 3 -11.28 -2.47 6.55
N TRP A 4 -12.02 -1.58 5.89
CA TRP A 4 -12.16 -1.54 4.42
C TRP A 4 -10.83 -1.53 3.65
N LEU A 5 -9.84 -0.80 4.14
CA LEU A 5 -8.49 -0.76 3.58
C LEU A 5 -7.45 -1.52 4.42
N GLY A 6 -7.88 -2.39 5.34
CA GLY A 6 -6.98 -3.26 6.08
C GLY A 6 -6.31 -4.28 5.15
N PRO A 7 -4.98 -4.50 5.22
CA PRO A 7 -4.31 -5.50 4.36
C PRO A 7 -4.88 -6.93 4.50
N SER A 8 -5.59 -7.21 5.61
CA SER A 8 -6.27 -8.48 5.87
C SER A 8 -7.80 -8.39 5.80
N TYR A 9 -8.35 -7.39 5.12
CA TYR A 9 -9.80 -7.23 4.93
C TYR A 9 -10.41 -8.50 4.34
N GLN A 10 -11.32 -9.10 5.12
CA GLN A 10 -12.15 -10.27 4.78
C GLN A 10 -11.40 -11.46 4.17
N ARG A 11 -10.13 -11.68 4.55
CA ARG A 11 -9.38 -12.85 4.13
C ARG A 11 -8.44 -13.35 5.21
N SER A 12 -8.18 -14.65 5.22
CA SER A 12 -7.02 -15.22 5.91
C SER A 12 -5.75 -14.71 5.25
N SER A 13 -4.82 -14.20 6.04
CA SER A 13 -3.61 -13.55 5.54
C SER A 13 -2.37 -14.10 6.25
N CYS A 14 -1.28 -14.18 5.50
CA CYS A 14 0.07 -14.33 6.04
C CYS A 14 0.84 -13.03 5.76
N TYR A 15 1.64 -12.59 6.73
CA TYR A 15 2.49 -11.41 6.59
C TYR A 15 3.94 -11.83 6.39
N ILE A 16 4.56 -11.37 5.31
CA ILE A 16 5.97 -11.58 5.02
C ILE A 16 6.69 -10.24 5.18
N GLY A 17 7.60 -10.17 6.15
CA GLY A 17 8.43 -9.00 6.40
C GLY A 17 9.83 -9.18 5.84
N THR A 18 10.25 -8.28 4.96
CA THR A 18 11.63 -8.24 4.46
C THR A 18 12.40 -7.10 5.13
N LYS A 19 13.71 -7.30 5.34
CA LYS A 19 14.61 -6.31 5.93
C LYS A 19 15.94 -6.31 5.20
N ILE A 20 16.50 -5.12 5.00
CA ILE A 20 17.86 -4.91 4.54
C ILE A 20 18.61 -4.14 5.62
N HIS A 21 19.86 -4.53 5.86
CA HIS A 21 20.75 -3.82 6.77
C HIS A 21 21.54 -2.76 5.99
N PHE A 22 21.67 -1.58 6.57
CA PHE A 22 22.37 -0.44 5.99
C PHE A 22 23.71 -0.30 6.74
N PRO A 23 24.80 -0.94 6.28
CA PRO A 23 26.09 -0.81 6.93
C PRO A 23 26.57 0.64 6.89
N TYR A 24 27.17 1.10 7.99
CA TYR A 24 27.67 2.46 8.12
C TYR A 24 28.67 2.80 7.01
N GLY A 25 28.55 3.99 6.43
CA GLY A 25 29.41 4.47 5.35
C GLY A 25 29.18 3.82 3.98
N ARG A 26 28.10 3.02 3.81
CA ARG A 26 27.74 2.44 2.52
C ARG A 26 26.30 2.77 2.15
N THR A 27 26.07 3.03 0.87
CA THR A 27 24.73 3.10 0.30
C THR A 27 24.36 1.70 -0.21
N PRO A 28 23.45 0.97 0.45
CA PRO A 28 23.06 -0.34 -0.05
C PRO A 28 22.22 -0.20 -1.31
N GLU A 29 22.44 -1.08 -2.28
CA GLU A 29 21.54 -1.23 -3.42
C GLU A 29 20.36 -2.11 -3.00
N TYR A 30 19.27 -1.48 -2.58
CA TYR A 30 18.08 -2.18 -2.09
C TYR A 30 16.90 -2.14 -3.07
N ILE A 31 16.92 -1.22 -4.05
CA ILE A 31 15.77 -0.94 -4.91
C ILE A 31 15.35 -2.20 -5.69
N ASP A 32 16.29 -2.90 -6.32
CA ASP A 32 15.95 -4.05 -7.16
C ASP A 32 15.49 -5.26 -6.33
N TYR A 33 16.05 -5.45 -5.14
CA TYR A 33 15.53 -6.42 -4.17
C TYR A 33 14.06 -6.13 -3.81
N PHE A 34 13.74 -4.88 -3.47
CA PHE A 34 12.37 -4.51 -3.10
C PHE A 34 11.41 -4.60 -4.29
N LYS A 35 11.83 -4.25 -5.51
CA LYS A 35 11.03 -4.44 -6.73
C LYS A 35 10.72 -5.91 -6.98
N MET A 36 11.70 -6.80 -6.80
CA MET A 36 11.51 -8.24 -6.95
C MET A 36 10.52 -8.79 -5.91
N VAL A 37 10.72 -8.44 -4.64
CA VAL A 37 9.81 -8.85 -3.56
C VAL A 37 8.40 -8.32 -3.80
N GLU A 38 8.27 -7.04 -4.17
CA GLU A 38 6.98 -6.42 -4.50
C GLU A 38 6.29 -7.18 -5.63
N SER A 39 6.99 -7.39 -6.76
CA SER A 39 6.46 -8.12 -7.91
C SER A 39 5.98 -9.53 -7.55
N LEU A 40 6.75 -10.25 -6.72
CA LEU A 40 6.36 -11.57 -6.24
C LEU A 40 5.11 -11.50 -5.34
N MET A 41 5.05 -10.56 -4.40
CA MET A 41 3.87 -10.44 -3.52
C MET A 41 2.62 -10.06 -4.31
N LEU A 42 2.73 -9.20 -5.32
CA LEU A 42 1.62 -8.80 -6.18
C LEU A 42 1.04 -9.98 -6.98
N SER A 43 1.88 -10.95 -7.40
CA SER A 43 1.39 -12.15 -8.11
C SER A 43 0.48 -13.02 -7.25
N TYR A 44 0.64 -12.96 -5.92
CA TYR A 44 -0.24 -13.60 -4.93
C TYR A 44 -1.36 -12.68 -4.42
N LYS A 45 -1.66 -11.57 -5.11
CA LYS A 45 -2.64 -10.57 -4.66
C LYS A 45 -2.28 -9.98 -3.28
N GLY A 46 -0.98 -9.85 -3.00
CA GLY A 46 -0.45 -9.25 -1.79
C GLY A 46 -0.90 -7.81 -1.62
N ARG A 47 -1.11 -7.39 -0.38
CA ARG A 47 -1.45 -6.01 -0.03
C ARG A 47 -0.32 -5.46 0.84
N PRO A 48 0.36 -4.38 0.44
CA PRO A 48 1.46 -3.82 1.23
C PRO A 48 0.93 -3.27 2.56
N HIS A 49 1.80 -3.23 3.56
CA HIS A 49 1.50 -2.50 4.78
C HIS A 49 1.56 -0.99 4.50
N TRP A 50 0.50 -0.23 4.78
CA TRP A 50 0.42 1.21 4.46
C TRP A 50 1.55 2.06 5.05
N GLY A 51 2.05 1.68 6.23
CA GLY A 51 3.21 2.32 6.87
C GLY A 51 4.59 1.81 6.40
N LYS A 52 4.70 1.13 5.25
CA LYS A 52 5.96 0.64 4.68
C LYS A 52 6.14 1.16 3.24
N GLN A 53 7.35 1.03 2.73
CA GLN A 53 7.66 1.43 1.35
C GLN A 53 7.02 0.47 0.34
N PHE A 54 6.42 1.03 -0.70
CA PHE A 54 5.94 0.32 -1.89
C PHE A 54 5.79 1.30 -3.05
N ASN A 55 5.83 0.78 -4.28
CA ASN A 55 5.65 1.54 -5.52
C ASN A 55 4.60 0.87 -6.42
N ILE A 56 3.37 0.85 -5.93
CA ILE A 56 2.23 0.15 -6.54
C ILE A 56 1.21 1.18 -7.07
N PRO A 57 0.72 1.06 -8.31
CA PRO A 57 -0.25 2.00 -8.88
C PRO A 57 -1.66 1.84 -8.27
N THR A 58 -2.46 2.90 -8.29
CA THR A 58 -3.85 2.88 -7.76
C THR A 58 -4.69 1.77 -8.38
N LYS A 59 -4.52 1.52 -9.68
CA LYS A 59 -5.24 0.47 -10.42
C LYS A 59 -5.09 -0.92 -9.78
N TYR A 60 -3.96 -1.21 -9.15
CA TYR A 60 -3.81 -2.46 -8.42
C TYR A 60 -4.66 -2.44 -7.14
N PHE A 61 -4.62 -1.34 -6.36
CA PHE A 61 -5.40 -1.22 -5.15
C PHE A 61 -6.90 -1.31 -5.37
N THR A 62 -7.43 -0.66 -6.42
CA THR A 62 -8.84 -0.78 -6.80
C THR A 62 -9.22 -2.23 -7.12
N SER A 63 -8.30 -3.01 -7.71
CA SER A 63 -8.53 -4.43 -8.03
C SER A 63 -8.51 -5.37 -6.82
N VAL A 64 -7.77 -5.03 -5.76
CA VAL A 64 -7.58 -5.92 -4.60
C VAL A 64 -8.33 -5.48 -3.35
N TYR A 65 -8.86 -4.25 -3.29
CA TYR A 65 -9.68 -3.75 -2.18
C TYR A 65 -11.12 -3.54 -2.64
N PRO A 66 -12.06 -4.46 -2.31
CA PRO A 66 -13.46 -4.34 -2.71
C PRO A 66 -14.16 -3.07 -2.22
N LYS A 67 -13.63 -2.43 -1.16
CA LYS A 67 -14.16 -1.22 -0.54
C LYS A 67 -13.35 0.03 -0.87
N TRP A 68 -12.58 0.00 -1.95
CA TRP A 68 -11.74 1.13 -2.37
C TRP A 68 -12.56 2.40 -2.63
N ASP A 69 -13.55 2.33 -3.52
CA ASP A 69 -14.35 3.49 -3.91
C ASP A 69 -15.30 3.94 -2.79
N ASP A 70 -15.83 2.99 -2.02
CA ASP A 70 -16.64 3.25 -0.83
C ASP A 70 -15.84 4.07 0.21
N PHE A 71 -14.57 3.73 0.41
CA PHE A 71 -13.69 4.47 1.31
C PHE A 71 -13.47 5.91 0.83
N TRP A 72 -13.16 6.11 -0.45
CA TRP A 72 -12.93 7.47 -0.97
C TRP A 72 -14.20 8.31 -1.00
N THR A 73 -15.36 7.69 -1.25
CA THR A 73 -16.67 8.34 -1.12
C THR A 73 -16.91 8.82 0.31
N LEU A 74 -16.56 7.99 1.31
CA LEU A 74 -16.63 8.37 2.72
C LEU A 74 -15.68 9.53 3.03
N VAL A 75 -14.44 9.47 2.53
CA VAL A 75 -13.46 10.56 2.70
C VAL A 75 -13.98 11.86 2.10
N ASP A 76 -14.55 11.85 0.89
CA ASP A 76 -15.10 13.07 0.26
C ASP A 76 -16.27 13.65 1.04
N LYS A 77 -17.09 12.80 1.67
CA LYS A 77 -18.20 13.23 2.52
C LYS A 77 -17.72 13.95 3.79
N TYR A 78 -16.67 13.45 4.44
CA TYR A 78 -16.22 13.94 5.75
C TYR A 78 -15.03 14.91 5.69
N ASP A 79 -14.24 14.87 4.62
CA ASP A 79 -13.13 15.79 4.34
C ASP A 79 -13.23 16.38 2.93
N PRO A 80 -14.33 17.12 2.63
CA PRO A 80 -14.57 17.67 1.28
C PRO A 80 -13.52 18.69 0.84
N LYS A 81 -12.76 19.26 1.79
CA LYS A 81 -11.68 20.22 1.52
C LYS A 81 -10.30 19.55 1.46
N GLY A 82 -10.20 18.25 1.74
CA GLY A 82 -8.95 17.50 1.71
C GLY A 82 -7.93 17.96 2.76
N ILE A 83 -8.39 18.44 3.92
CA ILE A 83 -7.54 18.94 5.02
C ILE A 83 -6.60 17.83 5.52
N PHE A 84 -7.06 16.58 5.54
CA PHE A 84 -6.28 15.43 6.03
C PHE A 84 -5.55 14.69 4.91
N GLN A 85 -5.65 15.13 3.66
CA GLN A 85 -5.07 14.45 2.50
C GLN A 85 -3.65 14.95 2.22
N ASN A 86 -2.66 14.19 2.69
CA ASN A 86 -1.25 14.42 2.39
C ASN A 86 -0.86 13.97 0.96
N ALA A 87 0.39 14.22 0.57
CA ALA A 87 0.90 13.85 -0.75
C ALA A 87 0.82 12.32 -1.02
N PHE A 88 1.00 11.50 0.02
CA PHE A 88 0.89 10.05 -0.11
C PHE A 88 -0.54 9.61 -0.45
N LEU A 89 -1.55 10.14 0.24
CA LEU A 89 -2.96 9.85 -0.03
C LEU A 89 -3.38 10.37 -1.41
N LYS A 90 -2.95 11.58 -1.79
CA LYS A 90 -3.20 12.14 -3.12
C LYS A 90 -2.60 11.29 -4.24
N ARG A 91 -1.35 10.84 -4.05
CA ARG A 91 -0.69 9.92 -4.99
C ARG A 91 -1.48 8.64 -5.13
N ILE A 92 -1.79 7.99 -4.02
CA ILE A 92 -2.47 6.68 -4.02
C ILE A 92 -3.90 6.74 -4.54
N ARG A 93 -4.59 7.88 -4.41
CA ARG A 93 -5.93 8.07 -4.95
C ARG A 93 -5.93 8.28 -6.46
N ASN A 94 -4.92 8.97 -6.99
CA ASN A 94 -4.91 9.51 -8.35
C ASN A 94 -3.91 8.84 -9.30
N SER A 95 -3.03 7.94 -8.81
CA SER A 95 -1.96 7.30 -9.60
C SER A 95 -2.41 6.22 -10.58
#